data_AF-A0A8J3JAR7-F1
#
_entry.id   AF-A0A8J3JAR7-F1
#
_cell.length_a   1.000
_cell.length_b   1.000
_cell.length_c   1.000
_cell.angle_alpha   90.00
_cell.angle_beta   90.00
_cell.angle_gamma   90.00
#
_symmetry.space_group_name_H-M   'P 1'
#
loop_
_entity.id
_entity.type
_entity.pdbx_description
1 polymer ?
#
loop_
_entity_poly.entity_id
_entity_poly.type
_entity_poly.pdbx_seq_one_letter_code
_entity_poly.pdbx_strand_id
1 'polypeptide(L)'
;MRRTPRLILIAACVLAAGTACGGKGGDPVTAPPTFSSVMSPSAAPATSAAPSPARTSARPSPAAPSWPSPADCVSYNPNNLTVHYEAGIHEVRDGSKVVARLHGGPGEQIGEQGLALAQRYKRHCFIGRGNGREDENAYVFDYWRDSSGKRTTIPGEDEACSSYDRGNLQVNDMGSGHGWRVKDDDHVLHVFDDESDARDGRLVLAKYGKICSLGSPPDDDQDYVTYGK
;
A
#
# COMPACT_ATOMS: atom_id res chain seq x y z
N MET A 1 28.14 -32.84 27.60
CA MET A 1 28.40 -32.07 28.83
C MET A 1 27.38 -30.94 28.92
N ARG A 2 26.74 -30.82 30.09
CA ARG A 2 25.92 -29.72 30.62
C ARG A 2 24.70 -29.26 29.80
N ARG A 3 23.53 -29.79 30.20
CA ARG A 3 22.19 -29.25 29.93
C ARG A 3 21.94 -28.05 30.85
N THR A 4 21.41 -26.96 30.30
CA THR A 4 20.90 -25.80 31.06
C THR A 4 19.38 -25.76 30.91
N PRO A 5 18.60 -25.70 32.00
CA PRO A 5 17.14 -25.62 31.91
C PRO A 5 16.70 -24.15 31.71
N ARG A 6 15.78 -23.92 30.77
CA ARG A 6 15.06 -22.65 30.61
C ARG A 6 13.93 -22.59 31.66
N LEU A 7 13.95 -21.55 32.49
CA LEU A 7 12.84 -21.19 33.39
C LEU A 7 11.68 -20.65 32.54
N ILE A 8 10.49 -21.19 32.77
CA ILE A 8 9.21 -20.72 32.24
C ILE A 8 8.64 -19.75 33.28
N LEU A 9 8.45 -18.47 32.92
CA LEU A 9 7.64 -17.53 33.71
C LEU A 9 6.24 -17.47 33.09
N ILE A 10 5.25 -17.89 33.88
CA ILE A 10 3.82 -17.84 33.56
C ILE A 10 3.29 -16.47 33.96
N ALA A 11 2.79 -15.70 33.00
CA ALA A 11 2.07 -14.46 33.24
C ALA A 11 0.61 -14.77 33.62
N ALA A 12 0.17 -14.33 34.80
CA ALA A 12 -1.22 -14.40 35.23
C ALA A 12 -1.92 -13.08 34.88
N CYS A 13 -2.86 -13.10 33.92
CA CYS A 13 -3.77 -12.00 33.66
C CYS A 13 -4.92 -12.04 34.67
N VAL A 14 -5.08 -10.96 35.44
CA VAL A 14 -6.25 -10.73 36.31
C VAL A 14 -7.32 -9.99 35.48
N LEU A 15 -8.44 -10.66 35.25
CA LEU A 15 -9.67 -10.06 34.73
C LEU A 15 -10.41 -9.38 35.89
N ALA A 16 -10.68 -8.08 35.77
CA ALA A 16 -11.62 -7.37 36.61
C ALA A 16 -12.84 -6.96 35.76
N ALA A 17 -13.99 -7.58 36.07
CA ALA A 17 -15.29 -7.19 35.58
C ALA A 17 -15.86 -6.06 36.48
N GLY A 18 -16.43 -5.03 35.87
CA GLY A 18 -17.19 -3.98 36.55
C GLY A 18 -18.48 -3.68 35.79
N THR A 19 -19.60 -3.92 36.44
CA THR A 19 -20.99 -3.78 35.96
C THR A 19 -21.62 -2.44 36.36
N ALA A 20 -22.71 -2.08 35.65
CA ALA A 20 -23.87 -1.28 36.10
C ALA A 20 -23.69 0.26 36.21
N CYS A 21 -24.69 1.14 36.03
CA CYS A 21 -26.08 1.13 35.55
C CYS A 21 -26.58 2.60 35.49
N GLY A 22 -27.46 2.94 34.53
CA GLY A 22 -28.48 4.02 34.64
C GLY A 22 -27.99 5.47 34.50
N GLY A 23 -28.70 6.43 33.91
CA GLY A 23 -30.04 6.49 33.33
C GLY A 23 -30.56 7.94 33.34
N LYS A 24 -31.47 8.23 32.40
CA LYS A 24 -32.47 9.33 32.35
C LYS A 24 -32.12 10.74 31.85
N GLY A 25 -33.03 11.21 30.99
CA GLY A 25 -33.41 12.61 30.76
C GLY A 25 -33.00 13.06 29.36
N GLY A 26 -33.86 13.40 28.41
CA GLY A 26 -35.30 13.67 28.40
C GLY A 26 -35.53 14.53 27.16
N ASP A 27 -36.42 14.11 26.26
CA ASP A 27 -36.83 14.91 25.10
C ASP A 27 -37.66 16.12 25.55
N PRO A 28 -37.57 17.23 24.80
CA PRO A 28 -38.78 17.90 24.40
C PRO A 28 -38.84 18.21 22.90
N VAL A 29 -39.98 17.79 22.33
CA VAL A 29 -40.62 18.22 21.08
C VAL A 29 -40.70 19.74 20.98
N THR A 30 -40.47 20.33 19.79
CA THR A 30 -41.24 21.49 19.27
C THR A 30 -41.06 21.70 17.75
N ALA A 31 -42.18 21.49 17.04
CA ALA A 31 -42.75 22.13 15.84
C ALA A 31 -42.01 22.23 14.48
N PRO A 32 -42.70 21.87 13.36
CA PRO A 32 -42.29 22.18 11.99
C PRO A 32 -42.88 23.52 11.46
N PRO A 33 -42.21 24.23 10.53
CA PRO A 33 -42.84 25.33 9.82
C PRO A 33 -43.61 24.86 8.57
N THR A 34 -44.92 25.06 8.66
CA THR A 34 -45.87 25.71 7.73
C THR A 34 -45.58 25.75 6.22
N PHE A 35 -46.55 25.22 5.47
CA PHE A 35 -46.76 25.37 4.03
C PHE A 35 -47.11 26.82 3.62
N SER A 36 -46.67 27.22 2.42
CA SER A 36 -47.35 28.25 1.62
C SER A 36 -47.25 27.92 0.13
N SER A 37 -48.39 27.57 -0.46
CA SER A 37 -48.66 27.68 -1.90
C SER A 37 -48.64 29.15 -2.31
N VAL A 38 -48.26 29.53 -3.54
CA VAL A 38 -49.18 29.97 -4.62
C VAL A 38 -48.46 30.16 -5.98
N MET A 39 -49.22 29.89 -7.05
CA MET A 39 -49.24 30.47 -8.41
C MET A 39 -48.21 30.07 -9.49
N SER A 40 -48.74 29.32 -10.48
CA SER A 40 -48.47 29.49 -11.92
C SER A 40 -49.09 30.79 -12.44
N PRO A 41 -48.54 31.41 -13.51
CA PRO A 41 -49.20 31.23 -14.81
C PRO A 41 -48.30 31.27 -16.06
N SER A 42 -48.94 30.86 -17.16
CA SER A 42 -48.84 31.34 -18.54
C SER A 42 -47.72 30.88 -19.47
N ALA A 43 -48.20 30.30 -20.58
CA ALA A 43 -47.50 29.82 -21.74
C ALA A 43 -47.32 30.90 -22.83
N ALA A 44 -46.42 30.56 -23.77
CA ALA A 44 -46.27 30.97 -25.18
C ALA A 44 -45.08 31.91 -25.50
N PRO A 45 -44.50 31.86 -26.73
CA PRO A 45 -44.42 30.78 -27.71
C PRO A 45 -42.97 30.32 -27.98
N ALA A 46 -42.83 29.15 -28.62
CA ALA A 46 -41.55 28.63 -29.09
C ALA A 46 -41.06 29.43 -30.31
N THR A 47 -39.92 30.12 -30.16
CA THR A 47 -39.12 30.61 -31.29
C THR A 47 -37.99 29.63 -31.56
N SER A 48 -37.99 29.12 -32.80
CA SER A 48 -36.99 28.22 -33.36
C SER A 48 -35.59 28.87 -33.31
N ALA A 49 -34.71 28.37 -32.45
CA ALA A 49 -33.30 28.73 -32.43
C ALA A 49 -32.49 27.67 -33.19
N ALA A 50 -31.62 28.15 -34.08
CA ALA A 50 -30.70 27.41 -34.93
C ALA A 50 -29.82 26.39 -34.18
N PRO A 51 -29.26 25.37 -34.86
CA PRO A 51 -28.41 24.37 -34.22
C PRO A 51 -27.17 25.02 -33.59
N SER A 52 -27.09 24.99 -32.27
CA SER A 52 -25.85 25.25 -31.53
C SER A 52 -24.76 24.29 -32.03
N PRO A 53 -23.55 24.78 -32.37
CA PRO A 53 -22.44 23.88 -32.64
C PRO A 53 -22.19 23.06 -31.39
N ALA A 54 -22.22 21.74 -31.54
CA ALA A 54 -21.81 20.80 -30.50
C ALA A 54 -20.38 21.17 -30.08
N ARG A 55 -20.25 21.92 -28.98
CA ARG A 55 -18.98 22.04 -28.27
C ARG A 55 -18.72 20.66 -27.71
N THR A 56 -17.85 19.91 -28.38
CA THR A 56 -17.19 18.74 -27.83
C THR A 56 -16.35 19.22 -26.65
N SER A 57 -17.00 19.43 -25.50
CA SER A 57 -16.34 19.56 -24.21
C SER A 57 -15.91 18.17 -23.79
N ALA A 58 -14.91 17.62 -24.49
CA ALA A 58 -14.15 16.51 -23.95
C ALA A 58 -13.42 17.07 -22.72
N ARG A 59 -13.99 16.80 -21.53
CA ARG A 59 -13.31 17.05 -20.26
C ARG A 59 -11.95 16.36 -20.34
N PRO A 60 -10.82 17.06 -20.16
CA PRO A 60 -9.53 16.40 -20.17
C PRO A 60 -9.54 15.34 -19.06
N SER A 61 -9.31 14.08 -19.45
CA SER A 61 -9.08 13.01 -18.49
C SER A 61 -7.89 13.40 -17.63
N PRO A 62 -7.94 13.22 -16.30
CA PRO A 62 -6.80 13.52 -15.44
C PRO A 62 -5.58 12.74 -15.94
N ALA A 63 -4.45 13.45 -16.04
CA ALA A 63 -3.19 12.83 -16.40
C ALA A 63 -2.89 11.68 -15.44
N ALA A 64 -2.42 10.56 -15.97
CA ALA A 64 -2.00 9.44 -15.13
C ALA A 64 -0.93 9.92 -14.13
N PRO A 65 -0.90 9.39 -12.89
CA PRO A 65 0.12 9.76 -11.90
C PRO A 65 1.52 9.66 -12.51
N SER A 66 2.44 10.56 -12.21
CA SER A 66 3.84 10.41 -12.61
C SER A 66 4.54 9.40 -11.69
N TRP A 67 5.61 8.77 -12.17
CA TRP A 67 6.52 8.01 -11.31
C TRP A 67 7.43 8.98 -10.52
N PRO A 68 7.95 8.58 -9.34
CA PRO A 68 9.00 9.32 -8.65
C PRO A 68 10.21 9.58 -9.54
N SER A 69 10.88 10.72 -9.32
CA SER A 69 12.06 11.14 -10.08
C SER A 69 13.02 11.99 -9.22
N PRO A 70 14.33 11.66 -9.19
CA PRO A 70 14.97 10.53 -9.88
C PRO A 70 14.55 9.19 -9.26
N ALA A 71 14.39 8.16 -10.09
CA ALA A 71 14.02 6.84 -9.60
C ALA A 71 15.27 6.03 -9.26
N ASP A 72 15.35 5.54 -8.03
CA ASP A 72 16.37 4.59 -7.60
C ASP A 72 15.95 3.16 -7.99
N CYS A 73 16.62 2.58 -9.00
CA CYS A 73 16.23 1.28 -9.53
C CYS A 73 17.40 0.40 -9.97
N VAL A 74 17.23 -0.90 -9.75
CA VAL A 74 18.01 -1.98 -10.35
C VAL A 74 17.32 -2.43 -11.64
N SER A 75 17.97 -2.25 -12.80
CA SER A 75 17.50 -2.77 -14.08
C SER A 75 18.11 -4.14 -14.38
N TYR A 76 17.30 -5.08 -14.89
CA TYR A 76 17.70 -6.47 -15.12
C TYR A 76 16.96 -7.11 -16.31
N ASN A 77 17.40 -8.29 -16.74
CA ASN A 77 16.75 -9.09 -17.78
C ASN A 77 15.83 -10.16 -17.18
N PRO A 78 14.49 -10.06 -17.33
CA PRO A 78 13.54 -11.03 -16.77
C PRO A 78 13.60 -12.42 -17.41
N ASN A 79 14.38 -12.62 -18.48
CA ASN A 79 14.57 -13.93 -19.11
C ASN A 79 15.76 -14.72 -18.58
N ASN A 80 16.59 -14.10 -17.74
CA ASN A 80 17.86 -14.67 -17.27
C ASN A 80 17.95 -14.68 -15.73
N LEU A 81 16.80 -14.79 -15.06
CA LEU A 81 16.73 -14.76 -13.61
C LEU A 81 16.97 -16.14 -13.01
N THR A 82 17.81 -16.19 -11.99
CA THR A 82 18.05 -17.38 -11.15
C THR A 82 17.80 -17.05 -9.68
N VAL A 83 17.61 -18.08 -8.86
CA VAL A 83 17.52 -17.95 -7.40
C VAL A 83 18.71 -18.64 -6.78
N HIS A 84 19.37 -17.96 -5.85
CA HIS A 84 20.44 -18.52 -5.03
C HIS A 84 20.04 -18.43 -3.56
N TYR A 85 20.15 -19.53 -2.82
CA TYR A 85 19.85 -19.56 -1.39
C TYR A 85 21.14 -19.65 -0.58
N GLU A 86 21.31 -18.75 0.38
CA GLU A 86 22.41 -18.79 1.33
C GLU A 86 21.99 -18.17 2.67
N ALA A 87 22.29 -18.85 3.78
CA ALA A 87 22.13 -18.34 5.14
C ALA A 87 20.75 -17.70 5.47
N GLY A 88 19.65 -18.31 5.00
CA GLY A 88 18.29 -17.81 5.27
C GLY A 88 17.82 -16.70 4.32
N ILE A 89 18.56 -16.45 3.25
CA ILE A 89 18.23 -15.44 2.24
C ILE A 89 18.17 -16.11 0.87
N HIS A 90 17.07 -15.87 0.16
CA HIS A 90 16.91 -16.17 -1.26
C HIS A 90 17.22 -14.92 -2.07
N GLU A 91 18.27 -14.97 -2.88
CA GLU A 91 18.65 -13.89 -3.79
C GLU A 91 18.17 -14.20 -5.21
N VAL A 92 17.33 -13.33 -5.76
CA VAL A 92 16.99 -13.33 -7.19
C VAL A 92 18.08 -12.58 -7.94
N ARG A 93 18.71 -13.21 -8.94
CA ARG A 93 19.88 -12.68 -9.63
C ARG A 93 19.71 -12.66 -11.15
N ASP A 94 20.27 -11.65 -11.79
CA ASP A 94 20.53 -11.61 -13.24
C ASP A 94 22.06 -11.67 -13.45
N GLY A 95 22.57 -12.88 -13.70
CA GLY A 95 24.01 -13.14 -13.67
C GLY A 95 24.62 -12.82 -12.30
N SER A 96 25.53 -11.85 -12.23
CA SER A 96 26.16 -11.39 -10.97
C SER A 96 25.39 -10.30 -10.24
N LYS A 97 24.33 -9.75 -10.83
CA LYS A 97 23.55 -8.65 -10.25
C LYS A 97 22.45 -9.21 -9.36
N VAL A 98 22.44 -8.84 -8.09
CA VAL A 98 21.32 -9.11 -7.18
C VAL A 98 20.17 -8.16 -7.50
N VAL A 99 19.01 -8.72 -7.78
CA VAL A 99 17.77 -8.00 -8.12
C VAL A 99 16.89 -7.83 -6.89
N ALA A 100 16.74 -8.89 -6.09
CA ALA A 100 15.99 -8.89 -4.85
C ALA A 100 16.64 -9.85 -3.85
N ARG A 101 16.50 -9.53 -2.56
CA ARG A 101 16.86 -10.38 -1.43
C ARG A 101 15.60 -10.64 -0.63
N LEU A 102 15.34 -11.89 -0.31
CA LEU A 102 14.12 -12.31 0.35
C LEU A 102 14.48 -13.21 1.52
N HIS A 103 14.06 -12.82 2.71
CA HIS A 103 14.29 -13.62 3.90
C HIS A 103 13.33 -14.82 3.93
N GLY A 104 13.86 -15.99 4.31
CA GLY A 104 13.08 -17.20 4.48
C GLY A 104 13.92 -18.47 4.41
N GLY A 105 13.42 -19.55 5.00
CA GLY A 105 14.09 -20.84 5.06
C GLY A 105 14.21 -21.56 3.71
N PRO A 106 15.04 -22.61 3.61
CA PRO A 106 15.25 -23.36 2.38
C PRO A 106 14.04 -24.24 1.97
N GLY A 107 13.07 -24.42 2.87
CA GLY A 107 11.82 -25.14 2.60
C GLY A 107 10.63 -24.23 2.26
N GLU A 108 10.85 -22.92 2.23
CA GLU A 108 9.81 -21.94 1.90
C GLU A 108 9.80 -21.64 0.40
N GLN A 109 8.63 -21.27 -0.12
CA GLN A 109 8.46 -20.92 -1.54
C GLN A 109 8.90 -19.48 -1.85
N ILE A 110 9.55 -18.78 -0.91
CA ILE A 110 9.82 -17.35 -1.02
C ILE A 110 10.74 -17.01 -2.20
N GLY A 111 11.76 -17.82 -2.45
CA GLY A 111 12.63 -17.65 -3.61
C GLY A 111 11.88 -17.80 -4.94
N GLU A 112 10.95 -18.75 -5.02
CA GLU A 112 10.11 -18.98 -6.21
C GLU A 112 9.09 -17.84 -6.41
N GLN A 113 8.47 -17.36 -5.33
CA GLN A 113 7.60 -16.19 -5.34
C GLN A 113 8.34 -14.95 -5.84
N GLY A 114 9.55 -14.71 -5.32
CA GLY A 114 10.43 -13.63 -5.74
C GLY A 114 10.83 -13.70 -7.20
N LEU A 115 11.24 -14.89 -7.66
CA LEU A 115 11.57 -15.13 -9.07
C LEU A 115 10.36 -14.86 -9.98
N ALA A 116 9.20 -15.39 -9.61
CA ALA A 116 7.96 -15.19 -10.35
C ALA A 116 7.57 -13.70 -10.43
N LEU A 117 7.71 -12.95 -9.33
CA LEU A 117 7.48 -11.50 -9.31
C LEU A 117 8.47 -10.77 -10.22
N ALA A 118 9.77 -11.00 -10.04
CA ALA A 118 10.81 -10.34 -10.81
C ALA A 118 10.69 -10.60 -12.32
N GLN A 119 10.25 -11.80 -12.73
CA GLN A 119 9.99 -12.11 -14.13
C GLN A 119 8.88 -11.25 -14.76
N ARG A 120 7.93 -10.69 -13.99
CA ARG A 120 6.83 -9.84 -14.51
C ARG A 120 7.30 -8.44 -14.92
N TYR A 121 8.48 -8.01 -14.48
CA TYR A 121 8.98 -6.65 -14.59
C TYR A 121 10.41 -6.60 -15.11
N LYS A 122 10.92 -5.39 -15.39
CA LYS A 122 12.31 -5.17 -15.87
C LYS A 122 13.13 -4.31 -14.91
N ARG A 123 12.48 -3.72 -13.89
CA ARG A 123 13.10 -2.84 -12.90
C ARG A 123 12.53 -3.13 -11.51
N HIS A 124 13.42 -3.24 -10.54
CA HIS A 124 13.09 -3.22 -9.12
C HIS A 124 13.58 -1.87 -8.57
N CYS A 125 12.70 -1.10 -7.95
CA CYS A 125 12.96 0.26 -7.54
C CYS A 125 12.65 0.46 -6.06
N PHE A 126 13.26 1.49 -5.48
CA PHE A 126 13.25 1.74 -4.05
C PHE A 126 12.97 3.23 -3.78
N ILE A 127 12.39 3.50 -2.62
CA ILE A 127 12.26 4.83 -2.01
C ILE A 127 12.79 4.72 -0.58
N GLY A 128 13.54 5.72 -0.11
CA GLY A 128 14.04 5.75 1.27
C GLY A 128 15.28 4.91 1.57
N ARG A 129 16.01 4.40 0.56
CA ARG A 129 17.32 3.76 0.82
C ARG A 129 18.35 4.79 1.27
N GLY A 130 19.21 4.39 2.21
CA GLY A 130 20.21 5.25 2.84
C GLY A 130 19.64 6.14 3.93
N ASN A 131 18.47 5.81 4.49
CA ASN A 131 17.87 6.58 5.57
C ASN A 131 18.63 6.37 6.90
N GLY A 132 18.44 7.28 7.85
CA GLY A 132 19.23 7.33 9.08
C GLY A 132 18.64 6.55 10.27
N ARG A 133 17.66 5.68 10.05
CA ARG A 133 16.91 4.98 11.11
C ARG A 133 17.68 3.80 11.66
N GLU A 134 17.36 3.41 12.90
CA GLU A 134 17.93 2.21 13.53
C GLU A 134 17.52 0.94 12.77
N ASP A 135 16.25 0.87 12.37
CA ASP A 135 15.73 -0.14 11.45
C ASP A 135 15.46 0.52 10.09
N GLU A 136 16.53 0.67 9.29
CA GLU A 136 16.50 1.38 8.00
C GLU A 136 15.46 0.77 7.05
N ASN A 137 15.40 -0.55 6.96
CA ASN A 137 14.60 -1.25 5.95
C ASN A 137 13.09 -1.15 6.20
N ALA A 138 12.66 -0.96 7.45
CA ALA A 138 11.25 -0.69 7.77
C ALA A 138 10.69 0.58 7.11
N TYR A 139 11.57 1.48 6.64
CA TYR A 139 11.22 2.74 5.97
C TYR A 139 11.56 2.74 4.47
N VAL A 140 12.02 1.59 3.93
CA VAL A 140 12.31 1.42 2.51
C VAL A 140 11.09 0.85 1.82
N PHE A 141 10.63 1.53 0.77
CA PHE A 141 9.51 1.08 -0.04
C PHE A 141 9.96 0.51 -1.39
N ASP A 142 9.75 -0.78 -1.57
CA ASP A 142 10.06 -1.52 -2.78
C ASP A 142 8.90 -1.46 -3.79
N TYR A 143 9.22 -1.32 -5.07
CA TYR A 143 8.22 -1.33 -6.14
C TYR A 143 8.80 -1.74 -7.49
N TRP A 144 7.96 -2.33 -8.34
CA TRP A 144 8.40 -2.99 -9.57
C TRP A 144 7.86 -2.31 -10.81
N ARG A 145 8.74 -2.01 -11.78
CA ARG A 145 8.38 -1.19 -12.95
C ARG A 145 8.68 -1.88 -14.27
N ASP A 146 8.09 -1.31 -15.31
CA ASP A 146 8.31 -1.66 -16.71
C ASP A 146 8.00 -3.13 -16.97
N SER A 147 6.72 -3.44 -17.14
CA SER A 147 6.25 -4.82 -17.35
C SER A 147 7.05 -5.52 -18.45
N SER A 148 7.42 -6.77 -18.18
CA SER A 148 8.06 -7.66 -19.14
C SER A 148 7.08 -8.26 -20.15
N GLY A 149 5.77 -8.15 -19.87
CA GLY A 149 4.71 -8.87 -20.59
C GLY A 149 4.52 -10.31 -20.14
N LYS A 150 5.37 -10.84 -19.25
CA LYS A 150 5.20 -12.19 -18.70
C LYS A 150 4.09 -12.20 -17.66
N ARG A 151 3.27 -13.26 -17.70
CA ARG A 151 2.30 -13.59 -16.65
C ARG A 151 2.81 -14.83 -15.93
N THR A 152 3.25 -14.65 -14.71
CA THR A 152 3.67 -15.73 -13.80
C THR A 152 2.60 -15.90 -12.74
N THR A 153 2.50 -17.08 -12.13
CA THR A 153 1.71 -17.30 -10.92
C THR A 153 2.63 -17.15 -9.73
N ILE A 154 2.27 -16.30 -8.76
CA ILE A 154 2.96 -16.21 -7.48
C ILE A 154 2.14 -17.04 -6.48
N PRO A 155 2.70 -18.12 -5.90
CA PRO A 155 1.99 -18.91 -4.89
C PRO A 155 1.52 -18.05 -3.72
N GLY A 156 0.26 -18.18 -3.29
CA GLY A 156 -0.29 -17.41 -2.16
C GLY A 156 -0.50 -15.91 -2.40
N GLU A 157 -0.45 -15.44 -3.66
CA GLU A 157 -0.57 -14.02 -4.00
C GLU A 157 -1.90 -13.42 -3.54
N ASP A 158 -3.01 -14.14 -3.69
CA ASP A 158 -4.33 -13.58 -3.41
C ASP A 158 -4.55 -13.33 -1.92
N GLU A 159 -3.94 -14.13 -1.04
CA GLU A 159 -3.95 -13.97 0.41
C GLU A 159 -2.92 -12.94 0.88
N ALA A 160 -1.82 -12.78 0.14
CA ALA A 160 -0.73 -11.88 0.48
C ALA A 160 -0.98 -10.42 0.04
N CYS A 161 -2.03 -10.17 -0.73
CA CYS A 161 -2.36 -8.86 -1.28
C CYS A 161 -3.58 -8.22 -0.61
N SER A 162 -3.40 -6.98 -0.15
CA SER A 162 -4.49 -6.13 0.35
C SER A 162 -4.83 -5.02 -0.65
N SER A 163 -6.12 -4.83 -0.94
CA SER A 163 -6.59 -3.70 -1.75
C SER A 163 -6.75 -2.43 -0.92
N TYR A 164 -6.70 -1.27 -1.60
CA TYR A 164 -6.98 0.05 -1.00
C TYR A 164 -7.59 1.00 -2.03
N ASP A 165 -8.21 2.09 -1.56
CA ASP A 165 -8.73 3.16 -2.40
C ASP A 165 -7.63 4.17 -2.76
N ARG A 166 -7.19 4.09 -4.02
CA ARG A 166 -6.21 5.02 -4.61
C ARG A 166 -6.67 6.48 -4.60
N GLY A 167 -7.99 6.73 -4.56
CA GLY A 167 -8.57 8.06 -4.52
C GLY A 167 -8.50 8.72 -3.14
N ASN A 168 -8.22 7.94 -2.09
CA ASN A 168 -8.22 8.38 -0.70
C ASN A 168 -6.82 8.34 -0.05
N LEU A 169 -5.75 8.26 -0.85
CA LEU A 169 -4.39 8.19 -0.33
C LEU A 169 -3.96 9.49 0.35
N GLN A 170 -3.59 9.40 1.62
CA GLN A 170 -3.14 10.52 2.46
C GLN A 170 -1.69 10.32 2.88
N VAL A 171 -0.94 11.43 2.94
CA VAL A 171 0.40 11.49 3.54
C VAL A 171 0.25 12.21 4.87
N ASN A 172 0.71 11.58 5.95
CA ASN A 172 0.59 12.12 7.30
C ASN A 172 1.91 12.01 8.05
N ASP A 173 2.26 13.07 8.76
CA ASP A 173 3.31 13.04 9.78
C ASP A 173 2.82 12.17 10.96
N MET A 174 3.69 11.28 11.44
CA MET A 174 3.41 10.44 12.62
C MET A 174 3.74 11.15 13.95
N GLY A 175 4.38 12.33 13.87
CA GLY A 175 4.81 13.12 15.02
C GLY A 175 6.01 12.51 15.74
N SER A 176 6.60 13.29 16.66
CA SER A 176 7.70 12.84 17.55
C SER A 176 8.89 12.18 16.84
N GLY A 177 9.11 12.52 15.58
CA GLY A 177 10.18 11.94 14.77
C GLY A 177 9.92 10.48 14.38
N HIS A 178 8.70 9.96 14.40
CA HIS A 178 8.37 8.59 13.95
C HIS A 178 8.28 8.42 12.42
N GLY A 179 8.58 9.48 11.67
CA GLY A 179 8.54 9.48 10.22
C GLY A 179 7.16 9.86 9.66
N TRP A 180 6.96 9.50 8.40
CA TRP A 180 5.78 9.85 7.62
C TRP A 180 5.11 8.58 7.11
N ARG A 181 3.80 8.59 6.93
CA ARG A 181 3.09 7.41 6.42
C ARG A 181 2.18 7.75 5.26
N VAL A 182 2.02 6.79 4.36
CA VAL A 182 0.94 6.79 3.38
C VAL A 182 -0.16 5.85 3.86
N LYS A 183 -1.40 6.34 3.88
CA LYS A 183 -2.56 5.56 4.33
C LYS A 183 -3.77 5.74 3.42
N ASP A 184 -4.66 4.75 3.45
CA ASP A 184 -6.03 4.83 2.96
C ASP A 184 -6.97 4.78 4.17
N ASP A 185 -7.66 5.89 4.45
CA ASP A 185 -8.47 6.06 5.66
C ASP A 185 -7.66 5.75 6.94
N ASP A 186 -8.02 4.71 7.70
CA ASP A 186 -7.28 4.24 8.88
C ASP A 186 -6.24 3.15 8.58
N HIS A 187 -6.17 2.66 7.34
CA HIS A 187 -5.23 1.61 6.90
C HIS A 187 -3.89 2.22 6.48
N VAL A 188 -2.86 2.03 7.30
CA VAL A 188 -1.48 2.41 6.96
C VAL A 188 -0.93 1.45 5.92
N LEU A 189 -0.52 1.98 4.77
CA LEU A 189 0.03 1.19 3.66
C LEU A 189 1.54 1.05 3.77
N HIS A 190 2.24 2.12 4.14
CA HIS A 190 3.69 2.10 4.37
C HIS A 190 4.14 3.32 5.19
N VAL A 191 5.30 3.20 5.86
CA VAL A 191 5.95 4.25 6.63
C VAL A 191 7.28 4.60 5.96
N PHE A 192 7.65 5.87 5.95
CA PHE A 192 8.81 6.45 5.28
C PHE A 192 9.55 7.37 6.25
N ASP A 193 10.86 7.53 6.08
CA ASP A 193 11.66 8.34 6.99
C ASP A 193 11.24 9.82 6.95
N ASP A 194 11.06 10.35 5.73
CA ASP A 194 10.73 11.75 5.49
C ASP A 194 9.49 11.98 4.61
N GLU A 195 9.07 13.25 4.56
CA GLU A 195 7.86 13.67 3.84
C GLU A 195 8.00 13.50 2.32
N SER A 196 9.20 13.74 1.78
CA SER A 196 9.46 13.64 0.35
C SER A 196 9.29 12.20 -0.10
N ASP A 197 9.88 11.26 0.64
CA ASP A 197 9.74 9.82 0.38
C ASP A 197 8.28 9.36 0.50
N ALA A 198 7.55 9.83 1.51
CA ALA A 198 6.12 9.51 1.63
C ALA A 198 5.29 10.06 0.47
N ARG A 199 5.62 11.25 -0.04
CA ARG A 199 4.94 11.83 -1.22
C ARG A 199 5.24 11.03 -2.47
N ASP A 200 6.47 10.56 -2.65
CA ASP A 200 6.85 9.67 -3.76
C ASP A 200 6.21 8.29 -3.63
N GLY A 201 6.15 7.74 -2.41
CA GLY A 201 5.42 6.52 -2.09
C GLY A 201 3.95 6.62 -2.47
N ARG A 202 3.30 7.75 -2.19
CA ARG A 202 1.92 8.02 -2.62
C ARG A 202 1.79 8.02 -4.15
N LEU A 203 2.76 8.57 -4.89
CA LEU A 203 2.74 8.53 -6.36
C LEU A 203 2.77 7.09 -6.89
N VAL A 204 3.59 6.24 -6.25
CA VAL A 204 3.67 4.82 -6.57
C VAL A 204 2.37 4.09 -6.22
N LEU A 205 1.85 4.27 -5.01
CA LEU A 205 0.60 3.66 -4.57
C LEU A 205 -0.60 4.12 -5.41
N ALA A 206 -0.61 5.36 -5.91
CA ALA A 206 -1.66 5.82 -6.83
C ALA A 206 -1.67 5.06 -8.18
N LYS A 207 -0.56 4.38 -8.55
CA LYS A 207 -0.49 3.54 -9.76
C LYS A 207 -1.09 2.15 -9.56
N TYR A 208 -1.02 1.61 -8.34
CA TYR A 208 -1.37 0.23 -8.03
C TYR A 208 -2.69 0.14 -7.26
N GLY A 209 -3.49 -0.90 -7.50
CA GLY A 209 -4.76 -1.11 -6.80
C GLY A 209 -4.65 -2.00 -5.57
N LYS A 210 -3.48 -2.64 -5.39
CA LYS A 210 -3.18 -3.53 -4.27
C LYS A 210 -1.76 -3.30 -3.78
N ILE A 211 -1.52 -3.60 -2.51
CA ILE A 211 -0.20 -3.75 -1.90
C ILE A 211 -0.08 -5.21 -1.46
N CYS A 212 1.01 -5.85 -1.84
CA CYS A 212 1.24 -7.26 -1.61
C CYS A 212 2.57 -7.43 -0.89
N SER A 213 2.67 -8.45 -0.04
CA SER A 213 3.91 -8.79 0.65
C SER A 213 4.41 -10.16 0.22
N LEU A 214 5.71 -10.30 -0.01
CA LEU A 214 6.33 -11.62 -0.12
C LEU A 214 6.95 -12.02 1.21
N GLY A 215 6.71 -13.27 1.62
CA GLY A 215 7.23 -13.84 2.86
C GLY A 215 6.20 -13.87 3.97
N SER A 216 6.59 -14.45 5.10
CA SER A 216 5.82 -14.40 6.34
C SER A 216 6.84 -14.17 7.44
N PRO A 217 6.88 -12.98 8.07
CA PRO A 217 7.82 -12.77 9.15
C PRO A 217 7.48 -13.75 10.29
N PRO A 218 8.45 -14.54 10.78
CA PRO A 218 8.28 -15.21 12.06
C PRO A 218 8.41 -14.24 13.24
N ASP A 219 9.02 -13.05 13.03
CA ASP A 219 9.30 -12.00 14.03
C ASP A 219 9.26 -10.59 13.40
N ASP A 220 9.08 -9.56 14.23
CA ASP A 220 8.75 -8.16 13.88
C ASP A 220 9.83 -7.39 13.08
N ASP A 221 11.00 -8.00 12.84
CA ASP A 221 12.21 -7.35 12.31
C ASP A 221 12.55 -7.76 10.85
N GLN A 222 11.63 -8.40 10.10
CA GLN A 222 11.92 -8.90 8.75
C GLN A 222 11.23 -8.12 7.62
N ASP A 223 12.07 -7.70 6.68
CA ASP A 223 11.77 -6.91 5.49
C ASP A 223 10.68 -7.54 4.61
N TYR A 224 9.57 -6.81 4.46
CA TYR A 224 8.60 -7.11 3.43
C TYR A 224 9.15 -6.61 2.08
N VAL A 225 9.32 -7.51 1.10
CA VAL A 225 9.25 -7.05 -0.29
C VAL A 225 7.80 -6.74 -0.58
N THR A 226 7.47 -5.46 -0.44
CA THR A 226 6.17 -4.94 -0.84
C THR A 226 6.16 -4.71 -2.34
N TYR A 227 5.05 -5.02 -2.99
CA TYR A 227 4.87 -4.69 -4.40
C TYR A 227 3.43 -4.34 -4.69
N GLY A 228 3.24 -3.46 -5.67
CA GLY A 228 1.93 -3.12 -6.16
C GLY A 228 1.54 -3.87 -7.44
N LYS A 229 0.24 -4.08 -7.60
CA LYS A 229 -0.39 -4.68 -8.79
C LYS A 229 -1.57 -3.84 -9.26
#